data_AF-A0A9P6PJ88-F1
#
_entry.id   AF-A0A9P6PJ88-F1
#
_cell.length_a   1.000
_cell.length_b   1.000
_cell.length_c   1.000
_cell.angle_alpha   90.00
_cell.angle_beta   90.00
_cell.angle_gamma   90.00
#
_symmetry.space_group_name_H-M   'P 1'
#
loop_
_entity.id
_entity.type
_entity.pdbx_description
1 polymer ?
#
loop_
_entity_poly.entity_id
_entity_poly.type
_entity_poly.pdbx_seq_one_letter_code
_entity_poly.pdbx_strand_id
1 'polypeptide(L)'
;MRTRTFVELTDSICYLLNEDWNFQPQYRYGCAQMLAGCLLINTTNGHAVLANTVEVYGRTSMVDAHCEPFGLKKGVAIQTSLPKPSVAYYKDVWPSTMFAATEGERLVIGTQSFDALVTSSIRLDVRGQGSVGAATRNFQLTNKAEATATRIFLDKESLDMGVAL
;
A
#
# COMPACT_ATOMS: atom_id res chain seq x y z
N MET A 1 19.66 -6.35 -19.47
CA MET A 1 18.59 -5.90 -18.55
C MET A 1 17.38 -6.80 -18.80
N ARG A 2 16.83 -7.42 -17.75
CA ARG A 2 15.61 -8.25 -17.88
C ARG A 2 14.40 -7.31 -17.81
N THR A 3 13.53 -7.36 -18.82
CA THR A 3 12.29 -6.59 -18.83
C THR A 3 11.33 -7.17 -17.80
N ARG A 4 10.77 -6.31 -16.94
CA ARG A 4 9.74 -6.68 -15.96
C ARG A 4 8.35 -6.55 -16.58
N THR A 5 7.44 -7.41 -16.17
CA THR A 5 6.04 -7.41 -16.64
C THR A 5 5.15 -7.13 -15.46
N PHE A 6 4.22 -6.20 -15.62
CA PHE A 6 3.31 -5.78 -14.56
C PHE A 6 1.88 -6.14 -14.90
N VAL A 7 1.11 -6.51 -13.88
CA VAL A 7 -0.33 -6.80 -13.99
C VAL A 7 -1.09 -5.90 -13.04
N GLU A 8 -2.19 -5.31 -13.49
CA GLU A 8 -3.03 -4.50 -12.61
C GLU A 8 -3.68 -5.38 -11.52
N LEU A 9 -3.91 -4.81 -10.33
CA LEU A 9 -4.73 -5.46 -9.32
C LEU A 9 -6.10 -5.84 -9.91
N THR A 10 -6.49 -7.08 -9.70
CA THR A 10 -7.82 -7.60 -10.05
C THR A 10 -8.60 -7.90 -8.78
N ASP A 11 -9.91 -8.11 -8.89
CA ASP A 11 -10.75 -8.49 -7.75
C ASP A 11 -10.25 -9.76 -7.03
N SER A 12 -9.70 -10.72 -7.79
CA SER A 12 -9.14 -11.95 -7.22
C SER A 12 -7.90 -11.68 -6.37
N ILE A 13 -7.02 -10.77 -6.80
CA ILE A 13 -5.83 -10.39 -6.05
C ILE A 13 -6.24 -9.54 -4.84
N CYS A 14 -7.23 -8.65 -5.00
CA CYS A 14 -7.76 -7.86 -3.89
C CYS A 14 -8.36 -8.75 -2.80
N TYR A 15 -9.10 -9.79 -3.20
CA TYR A 15 -9.63 -10.78 -2.28
C TYR A 15 -8.49 -11.50 -1.53
N LEU A 16 -7.45 -11.96 -2.24
CA LEU A 16 -6.28 -12.60 -1.63
C LEU A 16 -5.55 -11.69 -0.62
N LEU A 17 -5.35 -10.41 -0.96
CA LEU A 17 -4.74 -9.43 -0.05
C LEU A 17 -5.59 -9.15 1.20
N ASN A 18 -6.89 -9.47 1.16
CA ASN A 18 -7.82 -9.26 2.27
C ASN A 18 -8.12 -10.55 3.05
N GLU A 19 -7.40 -11.64 2.81
CA GLU A 19 -7.51 -12.84 3.64
C GLU A 19 -7.05 -12.57 5.08
N ASP A 20 -7.71 -13.20 6.05
CA ASP A 20 -7.55 -12.87 7.47
C ASP A 20 -6.31 -13.53 8.07
N TRP A 21 -5.37 -12.69 8.53
CA TRP A 21 -4.11 -13.13 9.11
C TRP A 21 -4.25 -13.76 10.50
N ASN A 22 -5.38 -13.59 11.19
CA ASN A 22 -5.66 -14.34 12.43
C ASN A 22 -5.73 -15.85 12.15
N PHE A 23 -6.29 -16.24 11.01
CA PHE A 23 -6.45 -17.64 10.62
C PHE A 23 -5.27 -18.13 9.77
N GLN A 24 -4.68 -17.25 8.96
CA GLN A 24 -3.59 -17.58 8.03
C GLN A 24 -2.42 -16.59 8.16
N PRO A 25 -1.68 -16.60 9.28
CA PRO A 25 -0.62 -15.62 9.54
C PRO A 25 0.55 -15.69 8.55
N GLN A 26 0.73 -16.81 7.84
CA GLN A 26 1.75 -16.97 6.81
C GLN A 26 1.53 -16.04 5.60
N TYR A 27 0.29 -15.62 5.35
CA TYR A 27 -0.04 -14.75 4.22
C TYR A 27 0.61 -13.37 4.28
N ARG A 28 1.10 -12.94 5.44
CA ARG A 28 1.91 -11.72 5.55
C ARG A 28 3.13 -11.73 4.64
N TYR A 29 3.78 -12.88 4.49
CA TYR A 29 4.97 -13.01 3.64
C TYR A 29 4.60 -12.94 2.17
N GLY A 30 3.52 -13.63 1.77
CA GLY A 30 2.95 -13.54 0.43
C GLY A 30 2.53 -12.12 0.08
N CYS A 31 1.80 -11.44 0.97
CA CYS A 31 1.35 -10.06 0.79
C CYS A 31 2.52 -9.08 0.63
N ALA A 32 3.54 -9.17 1.48
CA ALA A 32 4.76 -8.37 1.35
C ALA A 32 5.45 -8.64 0.00
N GLN A 33 5.59 -9.91 -0.38
CA GLN A 33 6.23 -10.31 -1.63
C GLN A 33 5.47 -9.82 -2.86
N MET A 34 4.13 -9.90 -2.86
CA MET A 34 3.28 -9.42 -3.97
C MET A 34 3.37 -7.91 -4.16
N LEU A 35 3.44 -7.14 -3.07
CA LEU A 35 3.46 -5.68 -3.11
C LEU A 35 4.89 -5.10 -3.28
N ALA A 36 5.93 -5.90 -3.04
CA ALA A 36 7.31 -5.48 -3.26
C ALA A 36 7.59 -5.24 -4.75
N GLY A 37 7.99 -4.02 -5.08
CA GLY A 37 8.23 -3.58 -6.45
C GLY A 37 6.96 -3.21 -7.21
N CYS A 38 5.81 -3.01 -6.54
CA CYS A 38 4.60 -2.58 -7.23
C CYS A 38 4.70 -1.13 -7.76
N LEU A 39 3.92 -0.83 -8.79
CA LEU A 39 3.75 0.50 -9.36
C LEU A 39 2.45 1.11 -8.87
N LEU A 40 2.51 2.38 -8.44
CA LEU A 40 1.33 3.20 -8.22
C LEU A 40 1.33 4.29 -9.28
N ILE A 41 0.26 4.34 -10.08
CA ILE A 41 0.12 5.29 -11.19
C ILE A 41 -1.16 6.09 -10.98
N ASN A 42 -1.03 7.40 -10.78
CA ASN A 42 -2.17 8.29 -10.70
C ASN A 42 -2.60 8.69 -12.11
N THR A 43 -3.80 8.25 -12.52
CA THR A 43 -4.29 8.45 -13.89
C THR A 43 -4.76 9.88 -14.18
N THR A 44 -4.89 10.72 -13.16
CA THR A 44 -5.34 12.11 -13.32
C THR A 44 -4.18 13.06 -13.58
N ASN A 45 -3.06 12.92 -12.86
CA ASN A 45 -1.90 13.79 -13.00
C ASN A 45 -0.71 13.11 -13.71
N GLY A 46 -0.78 11.81 -14.00
CA GLY A 46 0.28 11.06 -14.67
C GLY A 46 1.49 10.73 -13.80
N HIS A 47 1.45 11.05 -12.50
CA HIS A 47 2.52 10.70 -11.59
C HIS A 47 2.60 9.19 -11.41
N ALA A 48 3.82 8.64 -11.44
CA ALA A 48 4.07 7.23 -11.30
C ALA A 48 5.21 6.98 -10.31
N VAL A 49 5.01 6.04 -9.39
CA VAL A 49 6.02 5.65 -8.42
C VAL A 49 6.16 4.14 -8.37
N LEU A 50 7.42 3.68 -8.35
CA LEU A 50 7.79 2.31 -8.03
C LEU A 50 8.01 2.21 -6.52
N ALA A 51 7.24 1.38 -5.83
CA ALA A 51 7.45 1.04 -4.43
C ALA A 51 8.48 -0.09 -4.34
N ASN A 52 9.77 0.25 -4.29
CA ASN A 52 10.87 -0.71 -4.27
C ASN A 52 10.74 -1.70 -3.09
N THR A 53 10.38 -1.18 -1.91
CA THR A 53 10.22 -1.99 -0.70
C THR A 53 8.97 -1.56 0.05
N VAL A 54 8.33 -2.55 0.66
CA VAL A 54 7.17 -2.36 1.53
C VAL A 54 7.39 -3.12 2.83
N GLU A 55 6.85 -2.59 3.91
CA GLU A 55 6.70 -3.28 5.20
C GLU A 55 5.21 -3.47 5.44
N VAL A 56 4.81 -4.68 5.80
CA VAL A 56 3.39 -5.00 6.01
C VAL A 56 3.11 -5.22 7.49
N TYR A 57 2.02 -4.63 7.97
CA TYR A 57 1.63 -4.64 9.37
C TYR A 57 0.19 -5.13 9.51
N GLY A 58 -0.03 -6.10 10.41
CA GLY A 58 -1.38 -6.61 10.67
C GLY A 58 -2.31 -5.53 11.22
N ARG A 59 -3.60 -5.62 10.94
CA ARG A 59 -4.56 -4.54 11.27
C ARG A 59 -4.86 -4.37 12.76
N THR A 60 -4.65 -5.40 13.56
CA THR A 60 -4.99 -5.39 15.00
C THR A 60 -3.79 -5.76 15.85
N SER A 61 -3.78 -5.27 17.10
CA SER A 61 -2.71 -5.56 18.05
C SER A 61 -2.62 -7.02 18.46
N MET A 62 -3.68 -7.81 18.23
CA MET A 62 -3.67 -9.25 18.44
C MET A 62 -2.91 -10.00 17.34
N VAL A 63 -2.91 -9.46 16.12
CA VAL A 63 -2.21 -10.02 14.95
C VAL A 63 -0.78 -9.49 14.88
N ASP A 64 -0.60 -8.19 15.14
CA ASP A 64 0.68 -7.51 15.03
C ASP A 64 0.80 -6.39 16.07
N ALA A 65 1.83 -6.44 16.91
CA ALA A 65 2.07 -5.42 17.93
C ALA A 65 2.39 -4.03 17.34
N HIS A 66 2.81 -4.00 16.08
CA HIS A 66 3.13 -2.79 15.32
C HIS A 66 1.96 -2.33 14.44
N CYS A 67 0.74 -2.84 14.68
CA CYS A 67 -0.45 -2.46 13.93
C CYS A 67 -0.70 -0.94 13.92
N GLU A 68 -1.33 -0.47 12.86
CA GLU A 68 -1.77 0.91 12.75
C GLU A 68 -2.66 1.33 13.94
N PRO A 69 -2.45 2.51 14.55
CA PRO A 69 -3.27 2.96 15.66
C PRO A 69 -4.71 3.25 15.21
N PHE A 70 -5.69 2.82 16.00
CA PHE A 70 -7.11 3.06 15.77
C PHE A 70 -7.78 3.73 16.98
N GLY A 71 -8.96 4.31 16.78
CA GLY A 71 -9.77 4.92 17.84
C GLY A 71 -9.78 6.45 17.83
N LEU A 72 -9.93 7.06 19.02
CA LEU A 72 -10.04 8.50 19.20
C LEU A 72 -8.81 9.07 19.91
N LYS A 73 -8.25 10.15 19.39
CA LYS A 73 -7.22 10.96 20.05
C LYS A 73 -7.79 12.35 20.32
N LYS A 74 -7.92 12.72 21.59
CA LYS A 74 -8.55 14.00 22.02
C LYS A 74 -9.96 14.21 21.41
N GLY A 75 -10.76 13.15 21.34
CA GLY A 75 -12.12 13.17 20.79
C GLY A 75 -12.20 13.19 19.25
N VAL A 76 -11.07 13.22 18.55
CA VAL A 76 -11.00 13.17 17.08
C VAL A 76 -10.57 11.77 16.65
N ALA A 77 -11.27 11.20 15.66
CA ALA A 77 -10.87 9.92 15.08
C ALA A 77 -9.45 9.99 14.51
N ILE A 78 -8.63 9.02 14.89
CA ILE A 78 -7.30 8.86 14.30
C ILE A 78 -7.49 8.54 12.83
N GLN A 79 -6.78 9.25 11.96
CA GLN A 79 -6.79 8.97 10.53
C GLN A 79 -6.19 7.59 10.31
N THR A 80 -6.90 6.74 9.55
CA THR A 80 -6.41 5.42 9.19
C THR A 80 -6.31 5.15 7.69
N SER A 81 -5.52 4.15 7.31
CA SER A 81 -5.41 3.64 5.93
C SER A 81 -6.57 2.72 5.51
N LEU A 82 -7.52 2.45 6.40
CA LEU A 82 -8.63 1.53 6.13
C LEU A 82 -9.36 1.87 4.82
N PRO A 83 -9.68 0.85 3.98
CA PRO A 83 -10.43 1.06 2.76
C PRO A 83 -11.74 1.78 3.02
N LYS A 84 -12.05 2.80 2.21
CA LYS A 84 -13.29 3.57 2.33
C LYS A 84 -14.35 2.95 1.41
N PRO A 85 -15.40 2.28 1.95
CA PRO A 85 -16.28 1.41 1.17
C PRO A 85 -17.00 2.07 0.00
N SER A 86 -17.20 3.39 0.02
CA SER A 86 -17.98 4.11 -0.99
C SER A 86 -17.18 4.78 -2.11
N VAL A 87 -15.85 4.73 -2.07
CA VAL A 87 -14.99 5.58 -2.94
C VAL A 87 -13.80 4.83 -3.56
N ALA A 88 -13.56 3.58 -3.15
CA ALA A 88 -12.42 2.79 -3.61
C ALA A 88 -12.63 2.22 -5.02
N TYR A 89 -11.60 2.33 -5.87
CA TYR A 89 -11.60 1.67 -7.18
C TYR A 89 -11.38 0.16 -7.05
N TYR A 90 -10.44 -0.25 -6.20
CA TYR A 90 -10.23 -1.65 -5.84
C TYR A 90 -11.09 -2.00 -4.64
N LYS A 91 -11.69 -3.20 -4.66
CA LYS A 91 -12.46 -3.70 -3.52
C LYS A 91 -11.53 -3.91 -2.33
N ASP A 92 -11.79 -3.20 -1.23
CA ASP A 92 -11.09 -3.38 0.04
C ASP A 92 -9.55 -3.20 -0.04
N VAL A 93 -9.05 -2.49 -1.05
CA VAL A 93 -7.64 -2.11 -1.18
C VAL A 93 -7.57 -0.64 -1.56
N TRP A 94 -6.75 0.13 -0.84
CA TRP A 94 -6.76 1.58 -0.98
C TRP A 94 -5.37 2.19 -0.78
N PRO A 95 -4.77 2.80 -1.82
CA PRO A 95 -3.55 3.57 -1.67
C PRO A 95 -3.87 4.93 -1.02
N SER A 96 -3.07 5.37 -0.05
CA SER A 96 -3.26 6.66 0.61
C SER A 96 -1.95 7.23 1.13
N THR A 97 -1.95 8.54 1.35
CA THR A 97 -0.91 9.18 2.15
C THR A 97 -1.45 9.43 3.56
N MET A 98 -0.75 8.86 4.55
CA MET A 98 -1.03 9.08 5.96
C MET A 98 -0.11 10.13 6.54
N PHE A 99 -0.67 11.04 7.34
CA PHE A 99 0.11 12.08 8.01
C PHE A 99 0.42 11.67 9.45
N ALA A 100 1.70 11.41 9.74
CA ALA A 100 2.18 11.23 11.10
C ALA A 100 2.86 12.52 11.57
N ALA A 101 2.29 13.20 12.56
CA ALA A 101 2.74 14.52 13.01
C ALA A 101 4.24 14.61 13.38
N THR A 102 4.85 13.49 13.79
CA THR A 102 6.27 13.40 14.19
C THR A 102 7.18 12.78 13.13
N GLU A 103 6.62 12.04 12.18
CA GLU A 103 7.39 11.15 11.28
C GLU A 103 7.19 11.50 9.79
N GLY A 104 6.34 12.49 9.49
CA GLY A 104 6.06 12.94 8.14
C GLY A 104 4.98 12.12 7.44
N GLU A 105 4.85 12.37 6.14
CA GLU A 105 3.85 11.73 5.29
C GLU A 105 4.32 10.36 4.84
N ARG A 106 3.47 9.35 4.99
CA ARG A 106 3.77 7.96 4.65
C ARG A 106 2.86 7.52 3.52
N LEU A 107 3.43 6.92 2.48
CA LEU A 107 2.65 6.28 1.43
C LEU A 107 2.30 4.86 1.88
N VAL A 108 1.01 4.55 1.93
CA VAL A 108 0.50 3.29 2.49
C VAL A 108 -0.53 2.69 1.55
N ILE A 109 -0.49 1.37 1.36
CA ILE A 109 -1.56 0.60 0.73
C ILE A 109 -2.34 -0.10 1.85
N GLY A 110 -3.53 0.41 2.17
CA GLY A 110 -4.38 -0.15 3.21
C GLY A 110 -5.31 -1.24 2.66
N THR A 111 -5.48 -2.32 3.43
CA THR A 111 -6.47 -3.39 3.20
C THR A 111 -7.35 -3.58 4.45
N GLN A 112 -8.28 -4.52 4.49
CA GLN A 112 -8.99 -4.87 5.72
C GLN A 112 -8.10 -5.65 6.69
N SER A 113 -7.21 -6.51 6.19
CA SER A 113 -6.40 -7.42 7.02
C SER A 113 -5.06 -6.81 7.47
N PHE A 114 -4.48 -5.92 6.67
CA PHE A 114 -3.16 -5.34 6.92
C PHE A 114 -3.00 -3.97 6.25
N ASP A 115 -1.93 -3.26 6.57
CA ASP A 115 -1.46 -2.10 5.83
C ASP A 115 -0.02 -2.30 5.35
N ALA A 116 0.28 -1.83 4.14
CA ALA A 116 1.59 -1.90 3.51
C ALA A 116 2.22 -0.51 3.47
N LEU A 117 3.19 -0.26 4.34
CA LEU A 117 3.98 0.96 4.35
C LEU A 117 5.05 0.90 3.26
N VAL A 118 5.07 1.87 2.35
CA VAL A 118 6.16 2.00 1.37
C VAL A 118 7.37 2.62 2.05
N THR A 119 8.47 1.86 2.14
CA THR A 119 9.71 2.28 2.82
C THR A 119 10.84 2.63 1.87
N SER A 120 10.72 2.29 0.60
CA SER A 120 11.57 2.83 -0.45
C SER A 120 10.78 2.98 -1.73
N SER A 121 10.96 4.12 -2.41
CA SER A 121 10.24 4.41 -3.63
C SER A 121 11.05 5.26 -4.61
N ILE A 122 10.78 5.10 -5.90
CA ILE A 122 11.39 5.92 -6.97
C ILE A 122 10.28 6.43 -7.89
N ARG A 123 10.26 7.73 -8.14
CA ARG A 123 9.38 8.32 -9.16
C ARG A 123 9.87 7.92 -10.55
N LEU A 124 8.94 7.49 -11.40
CA LEU A 124 9.24 7.04 -12.76
C LEU A 124 8.99 8.11 -13.81
N ASP A 125 8.14 9.09 -13.49
CA ASP A 125 7.76 10.17 -14.39
C ASP A 125 8.68 11.40 -14.32
N VAL A 126 9.57 11.46 -13.32
CA VAL A 126 10.57 12.54 -13.17
C VAL A 126 11.95 11.98 -12.91
N ARG A 127 12.99 12.70 -13.36
CA ARG A 127 14.38 12.41 -12.96
C ARG A 127 14.60 12.95 -11.55
N GLY A 128 14.84 12.06 -10.59
CA GLY A 128 15.09 12.42 -9.21
C GLY A 128 15.71 11.29 -8.41
N GLN A 129 16.07 11.57 -7.16
CA GLN A 129 16.51 10.54 -6.23
C GLN A 129 15.30 9.75 -5.70
N GLY A 130 15.54 8.50 -5.33
CA GLY A 130 14.56 7.70 -4.60
C GLY A 130 14.32 8.26 -3.19
N SER A 131 13.16 7.94 -2.63
CA SER A 131 12.86 8.10 -1.21
C SER A 131 13.22 6.80 -0.49
N VAL A 132 13.83 6.91 0.69
CA VAL A 132 14.15 5.78 1.58
C VAL A 132 13.76 6.16 3.01
N GLY A 133 13.17 5.21 3.73
CA GLY A 133 12.56 5.39 5.04
C GLY A 133 11.03 5.49 4.95
N ALA A 134 10.39 5.56 6.12
CA ALA A 134 8.93 5.58 6.22
C ALA A 134 8.28 6.82 5.57
N ALA A 135 9.00 7.94 5.52
CA ALA A 135 8.49 9.18 4.93
C ALA A 135 8.61 9.16 3.40
N THR A 136 7.48 9.33 2.71
CA THR A 136 7.39 9.46 1.26
C THR A 136 6.87 10.85 0.91
N ARG A 137 7.79 11.77 0.58
CA ARG A 137 7.46 13.16 0.19
C ARG A 137 7.39 13.38 -1.32
N ASN A 138 8.02 12.49 -2.07
CA ASN A 138 8.12 12.61 -3.53
C ASN A 138 6.87 12.09 -4.25
N PHE A 139 5.95 11.40 -3.59
CA PHE A 139 4.66 10.97 -4.15
C PHE A 139 3.61 11.00 -3.04
N GLN A 140 2.63 11.90 -3.19
CA GLN A 140 1.60 12.13 -2.18
C GLN A 140 0.22 12.04 -2.81
N LEU A 141 -0.69 11.37 -2.09
CA LEU A 141 -2.11 11.25 -2.40
C LEU A 141 -2.84 12.15 -1.41
N THR A 142 -2.89 13.44 -1.73
CA THR A 142 -3.31 14.51 -0.81
C THR A 142 -4.81 14.52 -0.56
N ASN A 143 -5.58 13.96 -1.48
CA ASN A 143 -7.03 13.96 -1.42
C ASN A 143 -7.62 12.63 -1.91
N LYS A 144 -8.92 12.45 -1.65
CA LYS A 144 -9.63 11.21 -2.02
C LYS A 144 -9.65 10.96 -3.53
N ALA A 145 -9.74 12.01 -4.35
CA ALA A 145 -9.80 11.85 -5.79
C ALA A 145 -8.47 11.32 -6.36
N GLU A 146 -7.33 11.79 -5.84
CA GLU A 146 -6.01 11.27 -6.21
C GLU A 146 -5.84 9.80 -5.83
N ALA A 147 -6.29 9.41 -4.63
CA ALA A 147 -6.26 8.02 -4.21
C ALA A 147 -7.17 7.12 -5.07
N THR A 148 -8.40 7.55 -5.39
CA THR A 148 -9.31 6.82 -6.29
C THR A 148 -8.76 6.71 -7.72
N ALA A 149 -8.05 7.74 -8.19
CA ALA A 149 -7.43 7.75 -9.50
C ALA A 149 -6.10 6.96 -9.55
N THR A 150 -5.62 6.46 -8.42
CA THR A 150 -4.36 5.71 -8.37
C THR A 150 -4.60 4.24 -8.65
N ARG A 151 -3.97 3.75 -9.72
CA ARG A 151 -3.96 2.36 -10.15
C ARG A 151 -2.73 1.66 -9.58
N ILE A 152 -2.88 0.41 -9.16
CA ILE A 152 -1.80 -0.40 -8.58
C ILE A 152 -1.49 -1.54 -9.53
N PHE A 153 -0.23 -1.67 -9.93
CA PHE A 153 0.26 -2.77 -10.76
C PHE A 153 1.34 -3.55 -10.03
N LEU A 154 1.19 -4.87 -9.99
CA LEU A 154 2.13 -5.78 -9.34
C LEU A 154 3.14 -6.31 -10.36
N ASP A 155 4.40 -6.47 -9.95
CA ASP A 155 5.37 -7.20 -10.76
C ASP A 155 4.94 -8.67 -10.83
N LYS A 156 4.87 -9.22 -12.04
CA LYS A 156 4.34 -10.57 -12.27
C LYS A 156 5.17 -11.65 -11.56
N GLU A 157 6.50 -11.51 -11.56
CA GLU A 157 7.38 -12.47 -10.87
C GLU A 157 7.18 -12.39 -9.35
N SER A 158 7.12 -11.17 -8.79
CA SER A 158 6.76 -10.97 -7.38
C SER A 158 5.38 -11.54 -7.02
N LEU A 159 4.38 -11.35 -7.88
CA LEU A 159 3.04 -11.90 -7.68
C LEU A 159 3.05 -13.42 -7.65
N ASP A 160 3.65 -14.05 -8.66
CA ASP A 160 3.71 -15.50 -8.79
C ASP A 160 4.46 -16.13 -7.58
N MET A 161 5.53 -15.48 -7.10
CA MET A 161 6.23 -15.90 -5.89
C MET A 161 5.36 -15.73 -4.62
N GLY A 162 4.66 -14.61 -4.49
CA GLY A 162 3.85 -14.33 -3.31
C GLY A 162 2.62 -15.23 -3.17
N VAL A 163 2.04 -15.68 -4.28
CA VAL A 163 0.93 -16.66 -4.30
C VAL A 163 1.39 -18.08 -3.92
N ALA A 164 2.68 -18.38 -4.10
CA ALA A 164 3.25 -19.69 -3.78
C ALA A 164 3.68 -19.84 -2.30
N LEU A 165 3.60 -18.78 -1.50
CA LEU A 165 3.95 -18.73 -0.07
C LEU A 165 2.73 -18.97 0.83
#